data_AF-A0A947W2I5-F1
#
_entry.id   AF-A0A947W2I5-F1
#
_cell.length_a   1.000
_cell.length_b   1.000
_cell.length_c   1.000
_cell.angle_alpha   90.00
_cell.angle_beta   90.00
_cell.angle_gamma   90.00
#
_symmetry.space_group_name_H-M   'P 1'
#
loop_
_entity.id
_entity.type
_entity.pdbx_description
1 polymer ?
#
loop_
_entity_poly.entity_id
_entity_poly.type
_entity_poly.pdbx_seq_one_letter_code
_entity_poly.pdbx_strand_id
1 'polypeptide(L)'
;MDKHSIDQLYETRQRCLENTEVAIHERPDVYDEIKQILVRVIQKHVDIDDYYPIAARLTELIEKMGKDTLFYSYFYDNIHPEKSGTAKYFRFICKDLLLQIHELNDWRIKRRSLAVIK
;
A
#
# COMPACT_ATOMS: atom_id res chain seq x y z
N MET A 1 26.52 3.48 0.51
CA MET A 1 25.34 2.86 1.13
C MET A 1 25.20 3.52 2.49
N ASP A 2 24.36 4.55 2.58
CA ASP A 2 24.17 5.26 3.85
C ASP A 2 23.48 4.32 4.84
N LYS A 3 24.17 4.08 5.95
CA LYS A 3 23.66 3.30 7.06
C LYS A 3 22.73 4.21 7.85
N HIS A 4 21.47 4.30 7.42
CA HIS A 4 20.46 5.01 8.20
C HIS A 4 20.44 4.46 9.63
N SER A 5 20.43 5.35 10.62
CA SER A 5 20.17 4.92 11.99
C SER A 5 18.81 4.23 12.02
N ILE A 6 18.67 3.20 12.87
CA ILE A 6 17.38 2.56 13.14
C ILE A 6 16.31 3.62 13.47
N ASP A 7 16.70 4.69 14.17
CA ASP A 7 15.82 5.81 14.53
C ASP A 7 15.27 6.54 13.29
N GLN A 8 16.10 6.77 12.27
CA GLN A 8 15.69 7.43 11.03
C GLN A 8 14.68 6.58 10.24
N LEU A 9 14.81 5.25 10.32
CA LEU A 9 13.85 4.33 9.71
C LEU A 9 12.51 4.38 10.44
N TYR A 10 12.51 4.47 11.77
CA TYR A 10 11.29 4.63 12.56
C TYR A 10 10.59 5.96 12.28
N GLU A 11 11.32 7.07 12.24
CA GLU A 11 10.78 8.39 11.91
C GLU A 11 10.16 8.41 10.50
N THR A 12 10.87 7.83 9.54
CA THR A 12 10.39 7.74 8.16
C THR A 12 9.12 6.89 8.07
N ARG A 13 9.11 5.73 8.73
CA ARG A 13 7.92 4.87 8.80
C ARG A 13 6.74 5.60 9.43
N GLN A 14 6.95 6.30 10.53
CA GLN A 14 5.89 7.06 11.21
C GLN A 14 5.30 8.14 10.31
N ARG A 15 6.14 8.92 9.62
CA ARG A 15 5.71 9.93 8.65
C ARG A 15 4.92 9.32 7.50
N CYS A 16 5.36 8.18 6.96
CA CYS A 16 4.60 7.48 5.93
C CYS A 16 3.23 7.03 6.43
N LEU A 17 3.11 6.53 7.66
CA LEU A 17 1.81 6.15 8.24
C LEU A 17 0.87 7.35 8.38
N GLU A 18 1.38 8.48 8.83
CA GLU A 18 0.61 9.73 8.98
C GLU A 18 0.13 10.27 7.63
N ASN A 19 1.03 10.35 6.65
CA ASN A 19 0.68 10.75 5.29
C ASN A 19 -0.34 9.80 4.66
N THR A 20 -0.24 8.51 4.96
CA THR A 20 -1.20 7.51 4.48
C THR A 20 -2.56 7.70 5.12
N GLU A 21 -2.65 8.02 6.42
CA GLU A 21 -3.94 8.32 7.05
C GLU A 21 -4.59 9.58 6.47
N VAL A 22 -3.81 10.64 6.20
CA VAL A 22 -4.30 11.84 5.52
C VAL A 22 -4.83 11.49 4.13
N ALA A 23 -4.06 10.75 3.32
CA ALA A 23 -4.47 10.34 1.98
C ALA A 23 -5.76 9.49 1.99
N ILE A 24 -5.91 8.59 2.97
CA ILE A 24 -7.13 7.79 3.15
C ILE A 24 -8.33 8.69 3.52
N HIS A 25 -8.11 9.72 4.33
CA HIS A 25 -9.19 10.65 4.69
C HIS A 25 -9.64 11.48 3.47
N GLU A 26 -8.71 11.91 2.64
CA GLU A 26 -9.00 12.69 1.43
C GLU A 26 -9.60 11.85 0.29
N ARG A 27 -9.20 10.58 0.17
CA ARG A 27 -9.56 9.69 -0.95
C ARG A 27 -9.98 8.29 -0.46
N PRO A 28 -11.06 8.18 0.31
CA PRO A 28 -11.50 6.90 0.87
C PRO A 28 -11.91 5.90 -0.21
N ASP A 29 -12.45 6.39 -1.33
CA ASP A 29 -12.83 5.61 -2.52
C ASP A 29 -11.63 4.93 -3.17
N VAL A 30 -10.52 5.65 -3.36
CA VAL A 30 -9.26 5.10 -3.90
C VAL A 30 -8.72 4.01 -2.98
N TYR A 31 -8.74 4.24 -1.66
CA TYR A 31 -8.29 3.25 -0.68
C TYR A 31 -9.17 2.00 -0.68
N ASP A 32 -10.48 2.15 -0.79
CA ASP A 32 -11.41 1.02 -0.88
C ASP A 32 -11.22 0.22 -2.17
N GLU A 33 -10.99 0.89 -3.30
CA GLU A 33 -10.70 0.24 -4.58
C GLU A 33 -9.39 -0.57 -4.52
N ILE A 34 -8.33 -0.02 -3.91
CA ILE A 34 -7.07 -0.75 -3.67
C ILE A 34 -7.36 -2.05 -2.92
N LYS A 35 -8.07 -2.00 -1.78
CA LYS A 35 -8.41 -3.20 -0.99
C LYS A 35 -9.19 -4.22 -1.82
N GLN A 36 -10.16 -3.78 -2.62
CA GLN A 36 -10.96 -4.67 -3.45
C GLN A 36 -10.11 -5.38 -4.51
N ILE A 37 -9.19 -4.67 -5.17
CA ILE A 37 -8.26 -5.27 -6.14
C ILE A 37 -7.37 -6.30 -5.45
N LEU A 38 -6.79 -5.97 -4.29
CA LEU A 38 -5.92 -6.90 -3.55
C LEU A 38 -6.66 -8.18 -3.17
N VAL A 39 -7.86 -8.05 -2.61
CA VAL A 39 -8.70 -9.21 -2.26
C VAL A 39 -9.02 -10.05 -3.51
N ARG A 40 -9.37 -9.42 -4.63
CA ARG A 40 -9.63 -10.10 -5.90
C ARG A 40 -8.41 -10.92 -6.37
N VAL A 41 -7.22 -10.31 -6.39
CA VAL A 41 -5.97 -10.97 -6.85
C VAL A 41 -5.58 -12.15 -5.96
N ILE A 42 -5.84 -12.04 -4.66
CA ILE A 42 -5.48 -13.06 -3.67
C ILE A 42 -6.47 -14.23 -3.69
N GLN A 43 -7.77 -13.95 -3.81
CA GLN A 43 -8.82 -14.97 -3.70
C GLN A 43 -9.14 -15.68 -5.01
N LYS A 44 -8.98 -15.00 -6.16
CA LYS A 44 -9.33 -15.57 -7.47
C LYS A 44 -8.09 -16.03 -8.23
N HIS A 45 -8.29 -17.00 -9.13
CA HIS A 45 -7.35 -17.23 -10.20
C HIS A 45 -7.29 -15.96 -11.06
N VAL A 46 -6.10 -15.37 -11.18
CA VAL A 46 -5.85 -14.25 -12.09
C VAL A 46 -5.16 -14.88 -13.28
N ASP A 47 -5.82 -14.84 -14.44
CA ASP A 47 -5.15 -15.26 -15.66
C ASP A 47 -4.00 -14.32 -15.99
N ILE A 48 -3.01 -14.85 -16.69
CA ILE A 48 -1.83 -14.06 -17.05
C ILE A 48 -2.21 -12.86 -17.94
N ASP A 49 -3.26 -13.00 -18.74
CA ASP A 49 -3.79 -11.92 -19.60
C ASP A 49 -4.47 -10.81 -18.77
N ASP A 50 -5.00 -11.14 -17.58
CA ASP A 50 -5.60 -10.19 -16.66
C ASP A 50 -4.55 -9.47 -15.79
N TYR A 51 -3.30 -9.94 -15.76
CA TYR A 51 -2.25 -9.35 -14.91
C TYR A 51 -2.00 -7.88 -15.25
N TYR A 52 -1.68 -7.58 -16.52
CA TYR A 52 -1.28 -6.24 -16.93
C TYR A 52 -2.34 -5.18 -16.62
N PRO A 53 -3.63 -5.35 -16.99
CA PRO A 53 -4.64 -4.34 -16.70
C PRO A 53 -4.87 -4.15 -15.19
N ILE A 54 -4.82 -5.22 -14.40
CA ILE A 54 -4.98 -5.12 -12.94
C ILE A 54 -3.78 -4.42 -12.31
N ALA A 55 -2.55 -4.77 -12.73
CA ALA A 55 -1.33 -4.17 -12.22
C ALA A 55 -1.25 -2.67 -12.57
N ALA A 56 -1.55 -2.30 -13.81
CA ALA A 56 -1.60 -0.91 -14.25
C ALA A 56 -2.62 -0.10 -13.43
N ARG A 57 -3.83 -0.65 -13.24
CA ARG A 57 -4.85 0.01 -12.42
C ARG A 57 -4.41 0.18 -10.97
N LEU A 58 -3.83 -0.86 -10.38
CA LEU A 58 -3.35 -0.80 -9.00
C LEU A 58 -2.23 0.23 -8.83
N THR A 59 -1.32 0.33 -9.80
CA THR A 59 -0.27 1.36 -9.84
C THR A 59 -0.83 2.77 -9.90
N GLU A 60 -1.84 3.04 -10.74
CA GLU A 60 -2.51 4.34 -10.79
C GLU A 60 -3.13 4.72 -9.44
N LEU A 61 -3.77 3.77 -8.78
CA LEU A 61 -4.40 4.01 -7.47
C LEU A 61 -3.35 4.29 -6.40
N ILE A 62 -2.23 3.55 -6.39
CA ILE A 62 -1.10 3.79 -5.48
C ILE A 62 -0.53 5.19 -5.71
N GLU A 63 -0.36 5.62 -6.96
CA GLU A 63 0.10 6.97 -7.27
C GLU A 63 -0.87 8.04 -6.77
N LYS A 64 -2.18 7.81 -6.92
CA LYS A 64 -3.22 8.70 -6.39
C LYS A 64 -3.21 8.82 -4.87
N MET A 65 -2.71 7.82 -4.14
CA MET A 65 -2.54 7.94 -2.69
C MET A 65 -1.36 8.87 -2.31
N GLY A 66 -0.41 9.06 -3.21
CA GLY A 66 0.70 10.01 -3.05
C GLY A 66 2.03 9.34 -2.73
N LYS A 67 3.12 10.01 -3.13
CA LYS A 67 4.49 9.46 -3.11
C LYS A 67 5.07 9.24 -1.72
N ASP A 68 4.56 9.99 -0.75
CA ASP A 68 5.03 9.93 0.64
C ASP A 68 4.21 8.96 1.50
N THR A 69 3.32 8.18 0.88
CA THR A 69 2.53 7.15 1.57
C THR A 69 3.26 5.83 1.64
N LEU A 70 2.82 4.99 2.58
CA LEU A 70 3.30 3.63 2.75
C LEU A 70 3.04 2.75 1.52
N PHE A 71 2.07 3.12 0.68
CA PHE A 71 1.77 2.41 -0.56
C PHE A 71 2.79 2.65 -1.66
N TYR A 72 3.46 3.81 -1.69
CA TYR A 72 4.25 4.19 -2.86
C TYR A 72 5.68 3.63 -2.83
N SER A 73 6.41 3.84 -1.73
CA SER A 73 7.87 3.66 -1.66
C SER A 73 8.39 2.30 -2.14
N TYR A 74 7.72 1.22 -1.76
CA TYR A 74 8.08 -0.14 -2.16
C TYR A 74 7.15 -0.69 -3.25
N PHE A 75 5.84 -0.48 -3.12
CA PHE A 75 4.88 -1.22 -3.94
C PHE A 75 4.69 -0.63 -5.33
N TYR A 76 4.92 0.68 -5.53
CA TYR A 76 4.71 1.30 -6.84
C TYR A 76 5.56 0.62 -7.92
N ASP A 77 6.88 0.58 -7.74
CA ASP A 77 7.79 0.01 -8.75
C ASP A 77 7.65 -1.52 -8.89
N ASN A 78 7.33 -2.22 -7.78
CA ASN A 78 7.18 -3.68 -7.75
C ASN A 78 5.82 -4.18 -8.27
N ILE A 79 4.84 -3.29 -8.42
CA ILE A 79 3.55 -3.59 -9.04
C ILE A 79 3.53 -3.11 -10.50
N HIS A 80 4.14 -1.95 -10.78
CA HIS A 80 4.12 -1.33 -12.10
C HIS A 80 4.65 -2.29 -13.18
N PRO A 81 3.82 -2.68 -14.16
CA PRO A 81 4.16 -3.76 -15.11
C PRO A 81 5.30 -3.39 -16.06
N GLU A 82 5.49 -2.10 -16.33
CA GLU A 82 6.61 -1.60 -17.15
C GLU A 82 7.89 -1.28 -16.37
N LYS A 83 7.92 -1.54 -15.06
CA LYS A 83 9.09 -1.35 -14.21
C LYS A 83 9.61 -2.68 -13.69
N SER A 84 9.52 -2.92 -12.38
CA SER A 84 9.96 -4.16 -11.73
C SER A 84 8.81 -5.13 -11.51
N GLY A 85 7.57 -4.72 -11.78
CA GLY A 85 6.39 -5.57 -11.69
C GLY A 85 6.44 -6.71 -12.71
N THR A 86 6.15 -7.93 -12.24
CA THR A 86 6.01 -9.10 -13.12
C THR A 86 4.85 -9.97 -12.65
N ALA A 87 4.16 -10.63 -13.59
CA ALA A 87 3.04 -11.53 -13.29
C ALA A 87 3.41 -12.62 -12.27
N LYS A 88 4.65 -13.13 -12.33
CA LYS A 88 5.18 -14.17 -11.45
C LYS A 88 5.16 -13.76 -9.97
N TYR A 89 5.49 -12.51 -9.66
CA TYR A 89 5.57 -12.02 -8.28
C TYR A 89 4.35 -11.20 -7.85
N PHE A 90 3.50 -10.81 -8.79
CA PHE A 90 2.38 -9.90 -8.56
C PHE A 90 1.49 -10.29 -7.37
N ARG A 91 1.08 -11.57 -7.29
CA ARG A 91 0.24 -12.04 -6.18
C ARG A 91 0.96 -11.95 -4.83
N PHE A 92 2.27 -12.19 -4.78
CA PHE A 92 3.04 -12.07 -3.54
C PHE A 92 3.12 -10.62 -3.09
N ILE A 93 3.43 -9.71 -4.02
CA ILE A 93 3.46 -8.27 -3.73
C ILE A 93 2.09 -7.76 -3.27
N CYS A 94 0.99 -8.25 -3.85
CA CYS A 94 -0.36 -7.91 -3.40
C CYS A 94 -0.66 -8.42 -1.98
N LYS A 95 -0.17 -9.61 -1.60
CA LYS A 95 -0.31 -10.12 -0.24
C LYS A 95 0.46 -9.27 0.77
N ASP A 96 1.68 -8.88 0.43
CA ASP A 96 2.51 -8.03 1.28
C ASP A 96 1.85 -6.65 1.46
N LEU A 97 1.29 -6.09 0.40
CA LEU A 97 0.55 -4.82 0.46
C LEU A 97 -0.70 -4.94 1.34
N LEU A 98 -1.43 -6.05 1.24
CA LEU A 98 -2.58 -6.29 2.10
C LEU A 98 -2.16 -6.43 3.58
N LEU A 99 -1.04 -7.09 3.87
CA LEU A 99 -0.49 -7.18 5.23
C LEU A 99 -0.15 -5.78 5.76
N GLN A 100 0.51 -4.95 4.96
CA GLN A 100 0.81 -3.56 5.33
C GLN A 100 -0.46 -2.73 5.59
N ILE A 101 -1.54 -2.97 4.85
CA ILE A 101 -2.85 -2.36 5.09
C ILE A 101 -3.42 -2.80 6.45
N HIS A 102 -3.25 -4.06 6.84
CA HIS A 102 -3.66 -4.52 8.17
C HIS A 102 -2.87 -3.84 9.29
N GLU A 103 -1.54 -3.76 9.16
CA GLU A 103 -0.68 -3.06 10.12
C GLU A 103 -1.05 -1.57 10.26
N LEU A 104 -1.34 -0.91 9.14
CA LEU A 104 -1.83 0.47 9.12
C LEU A 104 -3.15 0.60 9.87
N ASN A 105 -4.11 -0.29 9.64
CA ASN A 105 -5.41 -0.23 10.31
C ASN A 105 -5.29 -0.46 11.82
N ASP A 106 -4.44 -1.40 12.25
CA ASP A 106 -4.14 -1.60 13.68
C ASP A 106 -3.52 -0.34 14.30
N TRP A 107 -2.59 0.30 13.60
CA TRP A 107 -2.02 1.57 14.03
C TRP A 107 -3.07 2.69 14.13
N ARG A 108 -3.99 2.80 13.16
CA ARG A 108 -5.10 3.78 13.18
C ARG A 108 -6.03 3.56 14.37
N ILE A 109 -6.37 2.31 14.67
CA ILE A 109 -7.21 1.96 15.83
C ILE A 109 -6.51 2.37 17.13
N LYS A 110 -5.23 1.98 17.31
CA LYS A 110 -4.44 2.33 18.50
C LYS A 110 -4.31 3.84 18.70
N ARG A 111 -4.12 4.60 17.61
CA ARG A 111 -4.03 6.06 17.65
C ARG A 111 -5.37 6.70 18.06
N ARG A 112 -6.49 6.19 17.54
CA ARG A 112 -7.84 6.70 17.87
C ARG A 112 -8.30 6.32 19.27
N SER A 113 -7.96 5.12 19.77
CA SER A 113 -8.28 4.73 21.14
C SER A 113 -7.60 5.63 22.18
N LEU A 114 -6.43 6.17 21.86
CA LEU A 114 -5.75 7.17 22.70
C LEU A 114 -6.42 8.55 22.65
N ALA A 115 -7.16 8.87 21.58
CA ALA A 115 -7.85 10.15 21.44
C ALA A 115 -9.21 10.21 22.16
N VAL A 116 -9.82 9.05 22.47
CA VAL A 116 -11.14 8.93 23.12
C VAL A 116 -11.05 8.96 24.65
N ILE A 117 -9.84 8.93 25.22
CA ILE A 117 -9.64 9.14 26.67
C ILE A 117 -9.50 10.65 26.91
N LYS A 118 -10.63 11.32 27.10
CA LYS A 118 -10.74 12.67 27.68
C LYS A 118 -11.90 12.72 28.65
#